data_AF-A0A9X2MB99-F1
#
_entry.id   AF-A0A9X2MB99-F1
#
_cell.length_a   1.000
_cell.length_b   1.000
_cell.length_c   1.000
_cell.angle_alpha   90.00
_cell.angle_beta   90.00
_cell.angle_gamma   90.00
#
_symmetry.space_group_name_H-M   'P 1'
#
loop_
_entity.id
_entity.type
_entity.pdbx_description
1 polymer ?
#
loop_
_entity_poly.entity_id
_entity_poly.type
_entity_poly.pdbx_seq_one_letter_code
_entity_poly.pdbx_strand_id
1 'polypeptide(L)'
;MKKHTITSVFGIIGILSWTITIFLREISIDNTSINFLLGVMPNLSAAWAFIWLGEIIVNKKNIDFNFKIASAISVLIFLLSIISEVIHDLFLNSSFDIYDLISTVISIIMYLTLLYFNKNHIKIDEQDKQINN
;
A
#
# COMPACT_ATOMS: atom_id res chain seq x y z
N MET A 1 13.66 5.94 -20.77
CA MET A 1 12.50 5.29 -20.11
C MET A 1 12.62 5.51 -18.61
N LYS A 2 11.61 6.08 -17.94
CA LYS A 2 11.64 6.20 -16.47
C LYS A 2 11.57 4.79 -15.88
N LYS A 3 12.53 4.43 -15.04
CA LYS A 3 12.56 3.11 -14.38
C LYS A 3 11.38 3.05 -13.41
N HIS A 4 10.47 2.09 -13.61
CA HIS A 4 9.36 1.88 -12.69
C HIS A 4 9.91 1.34 -11.36
N THR A 5 9.67 2.06 -10.27
CA THR A 5 10.00 1.58 -8.91
C THR A 5 8.98 0.52 -8.51
N ILE A 6 9.36 -0.40 -7.62
CA ILE A 6 8.41 -1.37 -7.05
C ILE A 6 7.22 -0.65 -6.40
N THR A 7 7.49 0.50 -5.76
CA THR A 7 6.48 1.37 -5.19
C THR A 7 5.51 1.90 -6.23
N SER A 8 5.99 2.31 -7.42
CA SER A 8 5.10 2.76 -8.51
C SER A 8 4.20 1.65 -9.03
N VAL A 9 4.69 0.41 -9.10
CA VAL A 9 3.87 -0.75 -9.48
C VAL A 9 2.77 -0.99 -8.44
N PHE A 10 3.14 -1.01 -7.15
CA PHE A 10 2.19 -1.14 -6.05
C PHE A 10 1.15 -0.02 -6.04
N GLY A 11 1.56 1.23 -6.24
CA GLY A 11 0.67 2.37 -6.30
C GLY A 11 -0.33 2.30 -7.44
N ILE A 12 0.11 1.91 -8.65
CA ILE A 12 -0.78 1.73 -9.81
C ILE A 12 -1.77 0.59 -9.55
N ILE A 13 -1.30 -0.55 -9.04
CA ILE A 13 -2.18 -1.68 -8.68
C ILE A 13 -3.17 -1.23 -7.61
N GLY A 14 -2.74 -0.48 -6.60
CA GLY A 14 -3.58 0.07 -5.55
C GLY A 14 -4.71 0.94 -6.12
N ILE A 15 -4.38 1.92 -6.96
CA ILE A 15 -5.41 2.79 -7.57
C ILE A 15 -6.39 1.97 -8.42
N LEU A 16 -5.89 1.08 -9.28
CA LEU A 16 -6.74 0.27 -10.15
C LEU A 16 -7.66 -0.65 -9.34
N SER A 17 -7.13 -1.35 -8.33
CA SER A 17 -7.91 -2.24 -7.47
C SER A 17 -8.94 -1.47 -6.63
N TRP A 18 -8.59 -0.28 -6.13
CA TRP A 18 -9.53 0.59 -5.43
C TRP A 18 -10.68 1.02 -6.34
N THR A 19 -10.38 1.51 -7.55
CA THR A 19 -11.39 1.93 -8.53
C THR A 19 -12.30 0.76 -8.93
N ILE A 20 -11.73 -0.41 -9.24
CA ILE A 20 -12.50 -1.61 -9.59
C ILE A 20 -13.41 -2.02 -8.43
N THR A 21 -12.92 -1.93 -7.18
CA THR A 21 -13.71 -2.29 -5.99
C THR A 21 -14.96 -1.42 -5.84
N ILE A 22 -14.86 -0.11 -6.11
CA ILE A 22 -16.02 0.79 -6.08
C ILE A 22 -17.08 0.34 -7.07
N PHE A 23 -16.70 0.06 -8.32
CA PHE A 23 -17.64 -0.41 -9.33
C PHE A 23 -18.24 -1.78 -8.98
N LEU A 24 -17.43 -2.71 -8.46
CA LEU A 24 -17.91 -4.05 -8.12
C LEU A 24 -18.85 -4.05 -6.91
N ARG A 25 -18.65 -3.16 -5.94
CA ARG A 25 -19.57 -3.01 -4.79
C ARG A 25 -20.98 -2.60 -5.21
N GLU A 26 -21.14 -1.85 -6.29
CA GLU A 26 -22.46 -1.44 -6.80
C GLU A 26 -23.19 -2.57 -7.53
N ILE A 27 -22.45 -3.55 -8.07
CA ILE A 27 -22.98 -4.62 -8.93
C ILE A 27 -23.07 -5.96 -8.18
N SER A 28 -22.41 -6.09 -7.02
CA SER A 28 -22.29 -7.38 -6.33
C SER A 28 -23.64 -7.93 -5.87
N ILE A 29 -23.95 -9.13 -6.35
CA ILE A 29 -25.08 -9.99 -5.96
C ILE A 29 -24.64 -10.85 -4.77
N ASP A 30 -25.58 -11.17 -3.85
CA ASP A 30 -25.42 -11.93 -2.61
C ASP A 30 -24.40 -13.09 -2.64
N ASN A 31 -23.12 -12.75 -2.43
CA ASN A 31 -22.05 -13.71 -2.16
C ASN A 31 -21.20 -13.17 -1.01
N THR A 32 -21.31 -13.83 0.13
CA THR A 32 -20.67 -13.40 1.39
C THR A 32 -19.16 -13.26 1.27
N SER A 33 -18.49 -14.15 0.53
CA SER A 33 -17.03 -14.11 0.36
C SER A 33 -16.57 -12.95 -0.53
N ILE A 34 -17.30 -12.69 -1.61
CA ILE A 34 -17.01 -11.56 -2.51
C ILE A 34 -17.25 -10.25 -1.78
N ASN A 35 -18.34 -10.16 -1.01
CA ASN A 35 -18.66 -8.96 -0.23
C ASN A 35 -17.61 -8.68 0.84
N PHE A 36 -17.09 -9.72 1.51
CA PHE A 36 -15.98 -9.55 2.46
C PHE A 36 -14.71 -9.04 1.78
N LEU A 37 -14.34 -9.63 0.63
CA LEU A 37 -13.15 -9.20 -0.12
C LEU A 37 -13.29 -7.74 -0.59
N LEU A 38 -14.44 -7.38 -1.16
CA LEU A 38 -14.77 -6.00 -1.55
C LEU A 38 -14.90 -5.08 -0.33
N GLY A 39 -15.17 -5.63 0.85
CA GLY A 39 -15.14 -4.99 2.16
C GLY A 39 -13.76 -4.40 2.45
N VAL A 40 -12.75 -5.26 2.48
CA VAL A 40 -11.39 -4.93 2.95
C VAL A 40 -10.43 -4.42 1.88
N MET A 41 -10.75 -4.65 0.59
CA MET A 41 -9.89 -4.25 -0.54
C MET A 41 -9.60 -2.74 -0.59
N PRO A 42 -10.55 -1.81 -0.30
CA PRO A 42 -10.27 -0.38 -0.35
C PRO A 42 -9.09 0.03 0.54
N ASN A 43 -8.98 -0.54 1.74
CA ASN A 43 -7.94 -0.21 2.71
C ASN A 43 -6.58 -0.81 2.33
N LEU A 44 -6.59 -2.01 1.74
CA LEU A 44 -5.38 -2.63 1.18
C LEU A 44 -4.83 -1.79 0.03
N SER A 45 -5.69 -1.43 -0.91
CA SER A 45 -5.39 -0.65 -2.10
C SER A 45 -4.93 0.78 -1.76
N ALA A 46 -5.62 1.43 -0.82
CA ALA A 46 -5.30 2.78 -0.37
C ALA A 46 -3.91 2.84 0.27
N ALA A 47 -3.54 1.85 1.09
CA ALA A 47 -2.21 1.79 1.68
C ALA A 47 -1.11 1.80 0.61
N TRP A 48 -1.22 0.98 -0.44
CA TRP A 48 -0.25 0.99 -1.55
C TRP A 48 -0.22 2.30 -2.32
N ALA A 49 -1.39 2.88 -2.61
CA ALA A 49 -1.49 4.17 -3.28
C ALA A 49 -0.85 5.30 -2.46
N PHE A 50 -1.08 5.34 -1.15
CA PHE A 50 -0.50 6.36 -0.26
C PHE A 50 1.01 6.19 -0.06
N ILE A 51 1.52 4.96 0.00
CA ILE A 51 2.97 4.72 0.03
C ILE A 51 3.62 5.27 -1.25
N TRP A 52 3.00 5.04 -2.41
CA TRP A 52 3.50 5.59 -3.67
C TRP A 52 3.41 7.12 -3.73
N LEU A 53 2.32 7.70 -3.24
CA LEU A 53 2.23 9.15 -3.10
C LEU A 53 3.34 9.70 -2.19
N GLY A 54 3.64 9.01 -1.10
CA GLY A 54 4.76 9.30 -0.21
C GLY A 54 6.11 9.28 -0.94
N GLU A 55 6.37 8.26 -1.77
CA GLU A 55 7.56 8.19 -2.62
C GLU A 55 7.66 9.39 -3.57
N ILE A 56 6.56 9.77 -4.22
CA ILE A 56 6.51 10.94 -5.11
C ILE A 56 6.87 12.22 -4.35
N ILE A 57 6.30 12.42 -3.16
CA ILE A 57 6.55 13.62 -2.33
C ILE A 57 8.00 13.67 -1.85
N VAL A 58 8.55 12.55 -1.39
CA VAL A 58 9.93 12.44 -0.91
C VAL A 58 10.92 12.70 -2.05
N ASN A 59 10.70 12.08 -3.21
CA ASN A 59 11.56 12.28 -4.39
C ASN A 59 11.50 13.72 -4.92
N LYS A 60 10.33 14.41 -4.83
CA LYS A 60 10.23 15.84 -5.15
C LYS A 60 11.10 16.72 -4.25
N LYS A 61 11.45 16.26 -3.05
CA LYS A 61 12.37 16.93 -2.13
C LYS A 61 13.84 16.53 -2.31
N ASN A 62 14.18 15.75 -3.36
CA ASN A 62 15.50 15.18 -3.61
C ASN A 62 16.02 14.31 -2.45
N ILE A 63 15.12 13.64 -1.73
CA ILE A 63 15.47 12.69 -0.68
C ILE A 63 15.33 11.28 -1.25
N ASP A 64 16.29 10.40 -0.98
CA ASP A 64 16.24 9.01 -1.44
C ASP A 64 15.20 8.20 -0.68
N PHE A 65 14.18 7.74 -1.39
CA PHE A 65 13.18 6.84 -0.84
C PHE A 65 13.80 5.48 -0.48
N ASN A 66 14.03 5.25 0.80
CA ASN A 66 14.65 4.05 1.34
C ASN A 66 13.72 3.35 2.35
N PHE A 67 14.13 2.16 2.80
CA PHE A 67 13.35 1.35 3.75
C PHE A 67 12.97 2.09 5.04
N LYS A 68 13.83 2.98 5.57
CA LYS A 68 13.51 3.76 6.78
C LYS A 68 12.39 4.75 6.51
N ILE A 69 12.46 5.46 5.38
CA ILE A 69 11.41 6.41 4.97
C ILE A 69 10.10 5.68 4.65
N ALA A 70 10.18 4.57 3.92
CA ALA A 70 9.04 3.71 3.63
C ALA A 70 8.36 3.21 4.92
N SER A 71 9.14 2.80 5.93
CA SER A 71 8.62 2.37 7.23
C SER A 71 7.95 3.52 7.97
N ALA A 72 8.54 4.72 7.98
CA ALA A 72 7.95 5.89 8.61
C ALA A 72 6.61 6.30 7.96
N ILE A 73 6.54 6.27 6.62
CA ILE A 73 5.30 6.53 5.88
C ILE A 73 4.27 5.44 6.16
N SER A 74 4.68 4.18 6.30
CA SER A 74 3.78 3.08 6.64
C SER A 74 3.16 3.25 8.03
N VAL A 75 3.95 3.69 9.02
CA VAL A 75 3.43 4.04 10.35
C VAL A 75 2.42 5.18 10.27
N LEU A 76 2.71 6.22 9.48
CA LEU A 76 1.77 7.32 9.27
C LEU A 76 0.47 6.84 8.62
N ILE A 77 0.54 5.97 7.62
CA ILE A 77 -0.63 5.39 6.96
C ILE A 77 -1.46 4.55 7.93
N PHE A 78 -0.81 3.76 8.79
CA PHE A 78 -1.51 3.01 9.83
C PHE A 78 -2.25 3.95 10.80
N LEU A 79 -1.60 5.02 11.27
CA LEU A 79 -2.25 6.03 12.11
C LEU A 79 -3.43 6.70 11.39
N LEU A 80 -3.28 7.02 10.10
CA LEU A 80 -4.36 7.56 9.27
C LEU A 80 -5.52 6.56 9.12
N SER A 81 -5.26 5.26 9.04
CA SER A 81 -6.32 4.24 9.00
C SER A 81 -7.12 4.20 10.29
N ILE A 82 -6.46 4.32 11.47
CA ILE A 82 -7.17 4.40 12.75
C ILE A 82 -8.03 5.67 12.81
N ILE A 83 -7.48 6.81 12.39
CA ILE A 83 -8.23 8.06 12.34
C ILE A 83 -9.42 7.94 11.39
N SER A 84 -9.25 7.28 10.24
CA SER A 84 -10.33 7.00 9.30
C SER A 84 -11.46 6.23 9.98
N GLU A 85 -11.16 5.12 10.64
CA GLU A 85 -12.16 4.31 11.34
C GLU A 85 -12.88 5.09 12.44
N VAL A 86 -12.15 5.89 13.22
CA VAL A 86 -12.75 6.75 14.26
C VAL A 86 -13.69 7.79 13.64
N ILE A 87 -13.33 8.36 12.48
CA ILE A 87 -14.22 9.30 11.77
C ILE A 87 -15.46 8.58 11.25
N HIS A 88 -15.32 7.38 10.70
CA HIS A 88 -16.44 6.58 10.23
C HIS A 88 -17.40 6.19 11.36
N ASP A 89 -16.86 5.86 12.54
CA ASP A 89 -17.63 5.52 13.73
C ASP A 89 -18.39 6.72 14.31
N LEU A 90 -17.70 7.86 14.50
CA LEU A 90 -18.28 9.02 15.16
C LEU A 90 -19.19 9.87 14.25
N PHE A 91 -18.94 9.90 12.95
CA PHE A 91 -19.60 10.86 12.04
C PHE A 91 -20.38 10.22 10.90
N LEU A 92 -20.14 8.95 10.56
CA LEU A 92 -20.75 8.30 9.39
C LEU A 92 -21.69 7.14 9.76
N ASN A 93 -21.99 6.96 11.07
CA ASN A 93 -22.85 5.89 11.59
C ASN A 93 -22.45 4.49 11.11
N SER A 94 -21.16 4.28 10.82
CA SER A 94 -20.60 2.98 10.51
C SER A 94 -20.00 2.39 11.77
N SER A 95 -20.12 1.10 12.03
CA SER A 95 -19.35 0.51 13.13
C SER A 95 -17.85 0.52 12.79
N PHE A 96 -17.01 0.71 13.80
CA PHE A 96 -15.56 0.55 13.69
C PHE A 96 -15.19 -0.84 13.13
N ASP A 97 -14.49 -0.89 11.99
CA ASP A 97 -14.15 -2.14 11.32
C ASP A 97 -12.69 -2.56 11.58
N ILE A 98 -12.52 -3.59 12.41
CA ILE A 98 -11.21 -4.16 12.72
C ILE A 98 -10.55 -4.83 11.49
N TYR A 99 -11.34 -5.36 10.56
CA TYR A 99 -10.83 -6.03 9.36
C TYR A 99 -10.16 -5.04 8.42
N ASP A 100 -10.66 -3.81 8.40
CA ASP A 100 -10.09 -2.71 7.65
C ASP A 100 -8.71 -2.30 8.18
N LEU A 101 -8.52 -2.27 9.51
CA LEU A 101 -7.20 -2.09 10.12
C LEU A 101 -6.25 -3.25 9.84
N ILE A 102 -6.74 -4.49 9.97
CA ILE A 102 -5.93 -5.70 9.68
C ILE A 102 -5.50 -5.70 8.21
N SER A 103 -6.39 -5.33 7.30
CA SER A 103 -6.12 -5.19 5.87
C SER A 103 -5.01 -4.18 5.58
N THR A 104 -5.06 -3.01 6.22
CA THR A 104 -3.98 -2.01 6.13
C THR A 104 -2.64 -2.56 6.65
N VAL A 105 -2.64 -3.26 7.79
CA VAL A 105 -1.41 -3.85 8.35
C VAL A 105 -0.81 -4.90 7.41
N ILE A 106 -1.64 -5.81 6.88
CA ILE A 106 -1.21 -6.83 5.92
C ILE A 106 -0.63 -6.16 4.67
N SER A 107 -1.32 -5.15 4.14
CA SER A 107 -0.88 -4.39 2.97
C SER A 107 0.51 -3.76 3.16
N ILE A 108 0.74 -3.16 4.33
CA ILE A 108 2.04 -2.58 4.73
C ILE A 108 3.12 -3.67 4.82
N ILE A 109 2.84 -4.79 5.49
CA ILE A 109 3.81 -5.89 5.65
C ILE A 109 4.21 -6.44 4.29
N MET A 110 3.24 -6.67 3.40
CA MET A 110 3.50 -7.14 2.03
C MET A 110 4.43 -6.19 1.29
N TYR A 111 4.13 -4.89 1.32
CA TYR A 111 4.93 -3.89 0.65
C TYR A 111 6.37 -3.81 1.20
N LEU A 112 6.52 -3.69 2.53
CA LEU A 112 7.84 -3.56 3.16
C LEU A 112 8.71 -4.80 2.95
N THR A 113 8.10 -5.98 3.00
CA THR A 113 8.78 -7.26 2.73
C THR A 113 9.34 -7.27 1.31
N LEU A 114 8.54 -6.91 0.31
CA LEU A 114 8.99 -6.87 -1.08
C LEU A 114 10.04 -5.78 -1.33
N LEU A 115 9.89 -4.61 -0.70
CA LEU A 115 10.89 -3.55 -0.77
C LEU A 115 12.24 -4.01 -0.19
N TYR A 116 12.22 -4.75 0.92
CA TYR A 116 13.41 -5.30 1.55
C TYR A 116 14.13 -6.29 0.63
N PHE A 117 13.41 -7.26 0.06
CA PHE A 117 13.99 -8.26 -0.83
C PHE A 117 14.51 -7.66 -2.13
N ASN A 118 13.76 -6.75 -2.75
CA ASN A 118 14.19 -6.09 -3.98
C ASN A 118 15.50 -5.32 -3.78
N LYS A 119 15.65 -4.63 -2.64
CA LYS A 119 16.89 -3.90 -2.33
C LYS A 119 18.08 -4.82 -2.06
N ASN A 120 17.86 -6.00 -1.49
CA ASN A 120 18.92 -6.97 -1.25
C ASN A 120 19.34 -7.72 -2.51
N HIS A 121 18.42 -8.05 -3.41
CA HIS A 121 18.74 -8.66 -4.70
C HIS A 121 19.64 -7.75 -5.54
N ILE A 122 19.31 -6.45 -5.62
CA ILE A 122 20.12 -5.47 -6.37
C ILE A 122 21.56 -5.38 -5.82
N LYS A 123 21.74 -5.48 -4.50
CA LYS A 123 23.08 -5.44 -3.90
C LYS A 123 23.95 -6.65 -4.25
N ILE A 124 23.34 -7.84 -4.38
CA ILE A 124 24.05 -9.07 -4.74
C ILE A 124 24.50 -8.98 -6.20
N ASP A 125 23.62 -8.55 -7.11
CA ASP A 125 23.94 -8.40 -8.54
C ASP A 125 25.06 -7.39 -8.82
N GLU A 126 25.17 -6.32 -8.01
CA GLU A 126 26.25 -5.33 -8.12
C GLU A 126 27.59 -5.87 -7.64
N GLN A 127 27.60 -6.70 -6.58
CA GLN A 127 28.81 -7.34 -6.09
C GLN A 127 29.36 -8.37 -7.09
N ASP A 128 28.49 -9.19 -7.69
CA ASP A 128 28.90 -10.20 -8.68
C ASP A 128 29.48 -9.57 -9.96
N LYS A 129 28.99 -8.38 -10.36
CA LYS A 129 29.55 -7.64 -11.51
C LYS A 129 30.91 -6.99 -11.23
N GLN A 130 31.22 -6.67 -9.98
CA GLN A 130 32.53 -6.14 -9.60
C GLN A 130 33.58 -7.25 -9.45
N ILE A 131 33.17 -8.47 -9.10
CA ILE A 131 34.07 -9.62 -8.98
C ILE A 131 34.46 -10.19 -10.36
N ASN A 132 33.56 -10.09 -11.34
CA ASN A 132 33.74 -10.67 -12.68
C ASN A 132 34.31 -9.70 -13.74
N ASN A 133 34.76 -8.50 -13.35
CA ASN A 133 35.46 -7.52 -14.19
C ASN A 133 36.87 -7.25 -13.63
#